data_AF-A0AB33F1J9-F1
#
_entry.id   AF-A0AB33F1J9-F1
#
_cell.length_a   1.000
_cell.length_b   1.000
_cell.length_c   1.000
_cell.angle_alpha   90.00
_cell.angle_beta   90.00
_cell.angle_gamma   90.00
#
_symmetry.space_group_name_H-M   'P 1'
#
loop_
_entity.id
_entity.type
_entity.pdbx_description
1 polymer ?
#
loop_
_entity_poly.entity_id
_entity_poly.type
_entity_poly.pdbx_seq_one_letter_code
_entity_poly.pdbx_strand_id
1 'polypeptide(L)'
;MPQPAPPVPQPVPAATARPTVPIPASPTARTGDAWDPPRTRHTDRRRGGRVLQTLIGGAAVLLLLSLTGLAVAALLDERVTTPPAGQPTPQPTVEQTTAPAGSDLDSRDTDQAALTAKEVFPAKSLVITDGKPAYRVLKTQASANCASAATGEIADLLVRLGCNQVVRGTLRSPDGDHLVTAGLFNLTDVASAQRVRDRIRPLLDDRQGRFRGMKAGDDTEAVEKAAARVGWQVRGHYVAYCLVTRADGERIPTDDTTAREIMYDLIELHLNRSVLDRRAAGGTAGQPTDGPTEDSAGQRGSDD
;
A
#
# COMPACT_ATOMS: atom_id res chain seq x y z
N MET A 1 1.88 68.14 16.67
CA MET A 1 0.59 67.77 16.05
C MET A 1 -0.03 66.67 16.90
N PRO A 2 -1.19 66.86 17.56
CA PRO A 2 -1.81 65.81 18.35
C PRO A 2 -2.47 64.76 17.44
N GLN A 3 -2.32 63.48 17.82
CA GLN A 3 -2.83 62.31 17.11
C GLN A 3 -4.37 62.23 17.24
N PRO A 4 -5.12 61.87 16.17
CA PRO A 4 -6.59 61.79 16.27
C PRO A 4 -7.00 60.57 17.09
N ALA A 5 -8.00 60.76 17.95
CA ALA A 5 -8.59 59.68 18.76
C ALA A 5 -9.32 58.65 17.88
N PRO A 6 -9.31 57.37 18.27
CA PRO A 6 -10.02 56.31 17.53
C PRO A 6 -11.55 56.45 17.64
N PRO A 7 -12.31 56.02 16.62
CA PRO A 7 -13.77 56.14 16.60
C PRO A 7 -14.44 55.19 17.60
N VAL A 8 -15.50 55.70 18.24
CA VAL A 8 -16.34 54.96 19.20
C VAL A 8 -17.25 53.96 18.44
N PRO A 9 -17.36 52.70 18.88
CA PRO A 9 -18.28 51.74 18.27
C PRO A 9 -19.74 52.14 18.46
N GLN A 10 -20.53 52.12 17.38
CA GLN A 10 -21.97 52.35 17.45
C GLN A 10 -22.72 51.10 17.96
N PRO A 11 -23.81 51.26 18.73
CA PRO A 11 -24.62 50.15 19.20
C PRO A 11 -25.35 49.47 18.04
N VAL A 12 -25.26 48.13 18.01
CA VAL A 12 -25.90 47.27 17.01
C VAL A 12 -27.41 47.23 17.25
N PRO A 13 -28.28 47.42 16.22
CA PRO A 13 -29.72 47.27 16.39
C PRO A 13 -30.11 45.84 16.78
N ALA A 14 -30.99 45.72 17.78
CA ALA A 14 -31.56 44.45 18.21
C ALA A 14 -32.32 43.77 17.06
N ALA A 15 -32.07 42.47 16.88
CA ALA A 15 -32.73 41.64 15.88
C ALA A 15 -34.24 41.59 16.12
N THR A 16 -35.00 42.06 15.14
CA THR A 16 -36.46 41.96 15.09
C THR A 16 -36.89 40.50 15.14
N ALA A 17 -37.72 40.15 16.12
CA ALA A 17 -38.30 38.82 16.27
C ALA A 17 -39.07 38.43 14.99
N ARG A 18 -38.69 37.30 14.38
CA ARG A 18 -39.44 36.71 13.26
C ARG A 18 -40.79 36.18 13.79
N PRO A 19 -41.90 36.33 13.04
CA PRO A 19 -43.18 35.75 13.41
C PRO A 19 -43.10 34.22 13.39
N THR A 20 -43.47 33.60 14.51
CA THR A 20 -43.62 32.14 14.69
C THR A 20 -44.76 31.64 13.80
N VAL A 21 -44.46 30.74 12.86
CA VAL A 21 -45.46 29.99 12.09
C VAL A 21 -46.12 28.96 13.03
N PRO A 22 -47.47 28.92 13.15
CA PRO A 22 -48.13 27.90 13.94
C PRO A 22 -48.02 26.53 13.26
N ILE A 23 -47.51 25.55 14.00
CA ILE A 23 -47.49 24.13 13.62
C ILE A 23 -48.94 23.62 13.68
N PRO A 24 -49.51 23.03 12.61
CA PRO A 24 -50.83 22.42 12.67
C PRO A 24 -50.81 21.16 13.54
N ALA A 25 -51.79 21.06 14.44
CA ALA A 25 -52.02 19.90 15.30
C ALA A 25 -52.33 18.65 14.47
N SER A 26 -51.64 17.55 14.78
CA SER A 26 -51.85 16.23 14.18
C SER A 26 -53.29 15.73 14.43
N PRO A 27 -53.99 15.21 13.41
CA PRO A 27 -55.28 14.57 13.62
C PRO A 27 -55.11 13.20 14.29
N THR A 28 -55.89 12.99 15.35
CA THR A 28 -56.10 11.74 16.07
C THR A 28 -56.66 10.66 15.14
N ALA A 29 -55.87 9.61 14.90
CA ALA A 29 -56.34 8.37 14.28
C ALA A 29 -56.37 7.23 15.32
N ARG A 30 -57.60 6.87 15.63
CA ARG A 30 -58.18 5.67 16.24
C ARG A 30 -57.35 4.37 16.19
N THR A 31 -57.33 3.72 17.35
CA THR A 31 -57.10 2.30 17.68
C THR A 31 -57.39 1.28 16.57
N GLY A 32 -56.43 0.39 16.31
CA GLY A 32 -56.59 -0.86 15.57
C GLY A 32 -55.26 -1.56 15.34
N ASP A 33 -55.17 -2.80 15.81
CA ASP A 33 -54.19 -3.85 15.50
C ASP A 33 -52.75 -3.74 16.06
N ALA A 34 -52.59 -4.42 17.20
CA ALA A 34 -51.32 -4.85 17.76
C ALA A 34 -50.67 -5.88 16.82
N TRP A 35 -49.58 -5.50 16.15
CA TRP A 35 -48.73 -6.43 15.43
C TRP A 35 -47.63 -6.93 16.38
N ASP A 36 -47.76 -8.18 16.81
CA ASP A 36 -46.84 -8.92 17.65
C ASP A 36 -45.60 -9.35 16.83
N PRO A 37 -44.35 -9.03 17.21
CA PRO A 37 -43.17 -9.57 16.56
C PRO A 37 -42.93 -11.03 17.01
N PRO A 38 -42.56 -11.96 16.11
CA PRO A 38 -42.31 -13.34 16.50
C PRO A 38 -41.05 -13.44 17.36
N ARG A 39 -41.25 -13.88 18.61
CA ARG A 39 -40.19 -14.34 19.52
C ARG A 39 -39.44 -15.50 18.87
N THR A 40 -38.23 -15.26 18.39
CA THR A 40 -37.32 -16.33 17.99
C THR A 40 -36.84 -17.05 19.25
N ARG A 41 -37.22 -18.32 19.37
CA ARG A 41 -36.80 -19.21 20.46
C ARG A 41 -35.29 -19.44 20.35
N HIS A 42 -34.54 -18.95 21.33
CA HIS A 42 -33.24 -19.51 21.66
C HIS A 42 -33.42 -20.97 22.09
N THR A 43 -33.09 -21.91 21.20
CA THR A 43 -32.86 -23.29 21.61
C THR A 43 -31.49 -23.39 22.26
N ASP A 44 -31.53 -23.52 23.58
CA ASP A 44 -30.43 -23.99 24.39
C ASP A 44 -30.00 -25.39 23.91
N ARG A 45 -28.77 -25.53 23.42
CA ARG A 45 -28.07 -26.81 23.32
C ARG A 45 -26.73 -26.68 24.00
N ARG A 46 -26.76 -26.77 25.34
CA ARG A 46 -25.65 -27.33 26.09
C ARG A 46 -25.48 -28.81 25.72
N ARG A 47 -24.22 -29.22 25.62
CA ARG A 47 -23.64 -30.55 25.96
C ARG A 47 -23.01 -31.29 24.77
N GLY A 48 -21.67 -31.36 24.79
CA GLY A 48 -20.88 -32.35 24.06
C GLY A 48 -19.63 -31.75 23.42
N GLY A 49 -18.46 -31.96 24.02
CA GLY A 49 -17.20 -31.54 23.38
C GLY A 49 -15.96 -31.39 24.26
N ARG A 50 -16.01 -31.71 25.57
CA ARG A 50 -14.80 -31.78 26.44
C ARG A 50 -13.89 -32.99 26.13
N VAL A 51 -13.87 -33.47 24.89
CA VAL A 51 -13.06 -34.63 24.44
C VAL A 51 -12.21 -34.28 23.21
N LEU A 52 -12.30 -33.04 22.68
CA LEU A 52 -11.45 -32.58 21.56
C LEU A 52 -10.23 -31.74 22.02
N GLN A 53 -10.11 -31.46 23.32
CA GLN A 53 -9.02 -30.65 23.89
C GLN A 53 -7.77 -31.44 24.31
N THR A 54 -7.72 -32.76 24.10
CA THR A 54 -6.57 -33.60 24.50
C THR A 54 -5.81 -34.22 23.33
N LEU A 55 -6.15 -33.90 22.07
CA LEU A 55 -5.48 -34.46 20.88
C LEU A 55 -4.60 -33.46 20.08
N ILE A 56 -4.55 -32.18 20.45
CA ILE A 56 -3.65 -31.19 19.81
C ILE A 56 -2.46 -30.82 20.72
N GLY A 57 -2.39 -31.38 21.93
CA GLY A 57 -1.22 -31.23 22.82
C GLY A 57 -0.07 -32.22 22.54
N GLY A 58 -0.33 -33.31 21.81
CA GLY A 58 0.66 -34.39 21.57
C GLY A 58 1.50 -34.21 20.32
N ALA A 59 1.07 -33.40 19.34
CA ALA A 59 1.78 -33.21 18.08
C ALA A 59 2.96 -32.22 18.18
N ALA A 60 2.97 -31.34 19.19
CA ALA A 60 4.02 -30.33 19.35
C ALA A 60 5.32 -30.90 19.95
N VAL A 61 5.25 -31.97 20.76
CA VAL A 61 6.44 -32.55 21.42
C VAL A 61 7.25 -33.44 20.46
N LEU A 62 6.60 -34.14 19.52
CA LEU A 62 7.29 -35.01 18.55
C LEU A 62 7.98 -34.23 17.42
N LEU A 63 7.53 -33.02 17.09
CA LEU A 63 8.19 -32.13 16.12
C LEU A 63 9.45 -31.44 16.69
N LEU A 64 9.55 -31.26 18.01
CA LEU A 64 10.74 -30.70 18.66
C LEU A 64 11.89 -31.71 18.80
N LEU A 65 11.60 -33.01 18.80
CA LEU A 65 12.60 -34.08 18.91
C LEU A 65 13.19 -34.54 17.56
N SER A 66 12.58 -34.21 16.42
CA SER A 66 13.13 -34.51 15.09
C SER A 66 14.14 -33.46 14.60
N LEU A 67 14.08 -32.22 15.09
CA LEU A 67 14.97 -31.13 14.68
C LEU A 67 16.34 -31.12 15.39
N THR A 68 16.52 -31.86 16.48
CA THR A 68 17.81 -31.98 17.19
C THR A 68 18.65 -33.18 16.73
N GLY A 69 18.08 -34.15 15.99
CA GLY A 69 18.80 -35.33 15.52
C GLY A 69 19.59 -35.14 14.21
N LEU A 70 19.13 -34.28 13.30
CA LEU A 70 19.78 -34.10 11.99
C LEU A 70 20.96 -33.11 11.99
N ALA A 71 21.13 -32.29 13.03
CA ALA A 71 22.24 -31.33 13.11
C ALA A 71 23.58 -31.97 13.56
N VAL A 72 23.56 -33.18 14.12
CA VAL A 72 24.76 -33.87 14.65
C VAL A 72 25.39 -34.81 13.60
N ALA A 73 24.62 -35.31 12.63
CA ALA A 73 25.13 -36.25 11.63
C ALA A 73 25.98 -35.58 10.53
N ALA A 74 25.78 -34.29 10.25
CA ALA A 74 26.53 -33.56 9.22
C ALA A 74 27.89 -33.01 9.71
N LEU A 75 28.20 -33.08 11.01
CA LEU A 75 29.45 -32.56 11.59
C LEU A 75 30.51 -33.65 11.85
N LEU A 76 30.22 -34.92 11.55
CA LEU A 76 31.11 -36.05 11.82
C LEU A 76 31.73 -36.68 10.56
N ASP A 77 31.37 -36.23 9.36
CA ASP A 77 31.86 -36.80 8.08
C ASP A 77 32.97 -35.98 7.39
N GLU A 78 33.51 -34.94 8.05
CA GLU A 78 34.64 -34.14 7.56
C GLU A 78 35.87 -34.30 8.46
N ARG A 79 36.27 -35.55 8.68
CA ARG A 79 37.60 -35.90 9.21
C ARG A 79 38.16 -37.00 8.33
N VAL A 80 39.36 -36.76 7.79
CA VAL A 80 40.17 -37.55 6.84
C VAL A 80 40.05 -36.93 5.44
N THR A 81 40.99 -36.09 4.98
CA THR A 81 42.38 -36.48 4.68
C THR A 81 43.26 -35.23 4.51
N THR A 82 44.41 -35.18 5.18
CA THR A 82 45.49 -34.20 4.91
C THR A 82 46.58 -34.88 4.06
N PRO A 83 47.08 -34.22 3.00
CA PRO A 83 48.51 -34.29 2.66
C PRO A 83 49.17 -32.89 2.56
N PRO A 84 50.51 -32.80 2.50
CA PRO A 84 51.27 -31.76 3.20
C PRO A 84 51.52 -30.47 2.41
N ALA A 85 51.98 -29.48 3.19
CA ALA A 85 52.28 -28.09 2.85
C ALA A 85 53.06 -27.86 1.54
N GLY A 86 52.50 -26.97 0.71
CA GLY A 86 53.20 -26.17 -0.30
C GLY A 86 53.01 -24.67 0.03
N GLN A 87 54.06 -23.87 -0.18
CA GLN A 87 54.15 -22.45 0.20
C GLN A 87 53.06 -21.55 -0.42
N PRO A 88 52.67 -20.44 0.25
CA PRO A 88 51.59 -19.58 -0.20
C PRO A 88 52.04 -18.63 -1.31
N THR A 89 51.44 -18.76 -2.50
CA THR A 89 51.38 -17.69 -3.50
C THR A 89 50.19 -16.76 -3.16
N PRO A 90 50.35 -15.42 -3.16
CA PRO A 90 49.25 -14.50 -2.86
C PRO A 90 48.24 -14.51 -4.00
N GLN A 91 47.09 -15.15 -3.78
CA GLN A 91 45.94 -15.07 -4.68
C GLN A 91 45.14 -13.80 -4.35
N PRO A 92 44.66 -13.03 -5.34
CA PRO A 92 43.91 -11.81 -5.07
C PRO A 92 42.61 -12.18 -4.34
N THR A 93 42.37 -11.55 -3.19
CA THR A 93 41.06 -11.57 -2.54
C THR A 93 40.07 -10.88 -3.47
N VAL A 94 39.27 -11.66 -4.19
CA VAL A 94 38.02 -11.16 -4.77
C VAL A 94 37.11 -10.94 -3.57
N GLU A 95 36.91 -9.68 -3.21
CA GLU A 95 35.85 -9.29 -2.28
C GLU A 95 34.54 -9.85 -2.83
N GLN A 96 34.05 -10.92 -2.21
CA GLN A 96 32.70 -11.41 -2.46
C GLN A 96 31.76 -10.31 -1.99
N THR A 97 31.36 -9.45 -2.92
CA THR A 97 30.28 -8.50 -2.73
C THR A 97 29.07 -9.33 -2.34
N THR A 98 28.76 -9.32 -1.05
CA THR A 98 27.62 -10.02 -0.50
C THR A 98 26.40 -9.42 -1.18
N ALA A 99 25.61 -10.24 -1.89
CA ALA A 99 24.35 -9.79 -2.45
C ALA A 99 23.58 -9.06 -1.35
N PRO A 100 22.99 -7.87 -1.63
CA PRO A 100 22.33 -7.10 -0.60
C PRO A 100 21.29 -7.97 0.09
N ALA A 101 21.43 -8.13 1.40
CA ALA A 101 20.46 -8.86 2.20
C ALA A 101 19.08 -8.22 1.99
N GLY A 102 18.05 -9.05 1.84
CA GLY A 102 16.68 -8.58 1.71
C GLY A 102 16.28 -7.64 2.86
N SER A 103 15.57 -6.57 2.55
CA SER A 103 15.07 -5.64 3.57
C SER A 103 13.76 -6.16 4.16
N ASP A 104 13.72 -6.32 5.48
CA ASP A 104 12.45 -6.48 6.19
C ASP A 104 11.63 -5.20 6.03
N LEU A 105 10.42 -5.34 5.47
CA LEU A 105 9.54 -4.22 5.19
C LEU A 105 8.67 -3.82 6.39
N ASP A 106 8.83 -4.42 7.56
CA ASP A 106 7.95 -4.13 8.70
C ASP A 106 8.14 -2.72 9.30
N SER A 107 9.31 -2.09 9.11
CA SER A 107 9.60 -0.72 9.56
C SER A 107 10.53 0.01 8.59
N ARG A 108 10.49 1.34 8.59
CA ARG A 108 11.52 2.16 7.92
C ARG A 108 12.91 1.98 8.51
N ASP A 109 13.01 1.52 9.76
CA ASP A 109 14.31 1.29 10.40
C ASP A 109 15.05 0.10 9.75
N THR A 110 14.30 -0.90 9.27
CA THR A 110 14.81 -2.07 8.55
C THR A 110 14.76 -1.90 7.03
N ASP A 111 13.98 -0.94 6.54
CA ASP A 111 13.90 -0.53 5.13
C ASP A 111 14.21 0.97 4.95
N GLN A 112 15.49 1.32 5.09
CA GLN A 112 15.92 2.72 5.18
C GLN A 112 16.04 3.44 3.83
N ALA A 113 16.16 2.70 2.74
CA ALA A 113 16.35 3.31 1.42
C ALA A 113 15.08 4.07 1.01
N ALA A 114 15.20 5.29 0.49
CA ALA A 114 14.02 6.02 0.02
C ALA A 114 13.43 5.33 -1.23
N LEU A 115 12.10 5.12 -1.25
CA LEU A 115 11.42 4.57 -2.42
C LEU A 115 11.49 5.58 -3.58
N THR A 116 11.83 5.15 -4.78
CA THR A 116 12.00 6.06 -5.93
C THR A 116 10.88 5.93 -6.97
N ALA A 117 10.62 7.00 -7.72
CA ALA A 117 9.65 6.97 -8.81
C ALA A 117 10.03 5.96 -9.91
N LYS A 118 11.33 5.76 -10.17
CA LYS A 118 11.83 4.78 -11.15
C LYS A 118 11.66 3.34 -10.67
N GLU A 119 11.75 3.11 -9.37
CA GLU A 119 11.47 1.81 -8.76
C GLU A 119 10.01 1.41 -8.87
N VAL A 120 9.10 2.35 -8.64
CA VAL A 120 7.67 2.08 -8.73
C VAL A 120 7.17 2.10 -10.18
N PHE A 121 7.72 2.97 -11.03
CA PHE A 121 7.29 3.18 -12.42
C PHE A 121 8.51 3.26 -13.35
N PRO A 122 9.08 2.11 -13.75
CA PRO A 122 10.38 2.05 -14.43
C PRO A 122 10.35 2.53 -15.88
N ALA A 123 9.19 2.54 -16.52
CA ALA A 123 9.03 2.90 -17.92
C ALA A 123 7.72 3.64 -18.20
N LYS A 124 7.65 4.32 -19.35
CA LYS A 124 6.43 5.01 -19.84
C LYS A 124 5.32 4.04 -20.26
N SER A 125 5.69 2.80 -20.55
CA SER A 125 4.78 1.70 -20.87
C SER A 125 4.95 0.65 -19.78
N LEU A 126 3.90 0.37 -19.02
CA LEU A 126 3.92 -0.54 -17.90
C LEU A 126 3.08 -1.78 -18.21
N VAL A 127 3.77 -2.87 -18.56
CA VAL A 127 3.17 -4.19 -18.70
C VAL A 127 3.13 -4.84 -17.31
N ILE A 128 1.94 -5.15 -16.82
CA ILE A 128 1.74 -5.74 -15.47
C ILE A 128 1.66 -7.26 -15.55
N THR A 129 1.06 -7.78 -16.62
CA THR A 129 0.95 -9.23 -16.88
C THR A 129 1.44 -9.50 -18.28
N ASP A 130 2.30 -10.49 -18.44
CA ASP A 130 2.84 -10.87 -19.74
C ASP A 130 1.71 -11.20 -20.72
N GLY A 131 1.85 -10.72 -21.96
CA GLY A 131 0.85 -10.86 -23.00
C GLY A 131 -0.37 -9.94 -22.87
N LYS A 132 -0.49 -9.14 -21.80
CA LYS A 132 -1.53 -8.10 -21.71
C LYS A 132 -1.05 -6.75 -22.25
N PRO A 133 -1.97 -5.93 -22.80
CA PRO A 133 -1.67 -4.55 -23.16
C PRO A 133 -1.14 -3.72 -21.99
N ALA A 134 -0.25 -2.78 -22.28
CA ALA A 134 0.42 -1.96 -21.27
C ALA A 134 -0.41 -0.76 -20.83
N TYR A 135 -0.27 -0.38 -19.55
CA TYR A 135 -0.70 0.92 -19.05
C TYR A 135 0.30 1.99 -19.51
N ARG A 136 -0.21 3.17 -19.89
CA ARG A 136 0.66 4.30 -20.25
C ARG A 136 0.91 5.16 -19.01
N VAL A 137 2.14 5.21 -18.53
CA VAL A 137 2.55 6.10 -17.43
C VAL A 137 2.70 7.52 -17.97
N LEU A 138 1.85 8.43 -17.51
CA LEU A 138 1.78 9.82 -17.98
C LEU A 138 2.64 10.75 -17.13
N LYS A 139 2.69 10.52 -15.82
CA LYS A 139 3.45 11.32 -14.87
C LYS A 139 3.78 10.51 -13.63
N THR A 140 4.94 10.74 -13.04
CA THR A 140 5.34 10.16 -11.77
C THR A 140 5.79 11.26 -10.81
N GLN A 141 5.70 10.98 -9.51
CA GLN A 141 6.11 11.89 -8.46
C GLN A 141 6.58 11.08 -7.25
N ALA A 142 7.74 11.43 -6.70
CA ALA A 142 8.11 11.13 -5.32
C ALA A 142 8.03 12.43 -4.51
N SER A 143 7.42 12.39 -3.32
CA SER A 143 7.19 13.58 -2.50
C SER A 143 7.28 13.22 -1.02
N ALA A 144 7.92 14.08 -0.22
CA ALA A 144 7.88 13.97 1.25
C ALA A 144 6.53 14.46 1.84
N ASN A 145 5.74 15.18 1.04
CA ASN A 145 4.43 15.67 1.46
C ASN A 145 3.32 14.66 1.12
N CYS A 146 3.04 13.73 2.05
CA CYS A 146 1.98 12.72 1.87
C CYS A 146 0.58 13.31 1.70
N ALA A 147 0.30 14.47 2.31
CA ALA A 147 -0.98 15.16 2.17
C ALA A 147 -1.26 15.59 0.72
N SER A 148 -0.27 15.62 -0.18
CA SER A 148 -0.48 15.90 -1.61
C SER A 148 -1.27 14.81 -2.36
N ALA A 149 -1.43 13.62 -1.77
CA ALA A 149 -2.13 12.47 -2.36
C ALA A 149 -3.48 12.14 -1.69
N ALA A 150 -3.93 12.97 -0.75
CA ALA A 150 -5.23 12.85 -0.13
C ALA A 150 -5.79 14.24 0.21
N THR A 151 -7.00 14.27 0.76
CA THR A 151 -7.66 15.49 1.24
C THR A 151 -8.42 15.21 2.53
N GLY A 152 -8.70 16.25 3.31
CA GLY A 152 -9.45 16.15 4.57
C GLY A 152 -8.76 15.26 5.60
N GLU A 153 -9.56 14.60 6.43
CA GLU A 153 -9.10 13.72 7.51
C GLU A 153 -8.27 12.54 7.03
N ILE A 154 -8.38 12.14 5.76
CA ILE A 154 -7.50 11.09 5.19
C ILE A 154 -6.07 11.63 5.03
N ALA A 155 -5.90 12.89 4.60
CA ALA A 155 -4.57 13.51 4.54
C ALA A 155 -3.98 13.66 5.94
N ASP A 156 -4.78 14.12 6.90
CA ASP A 156 -4.33 14.32 8.27
C ASP A 156 -4.02 12.98 8.94
N LEU A 157 -4.81 11.93 8.70
CA LEU A 157 -4.54 10.57 9.16
C LEU A 157 -3.16 10.08 8.69
N LEU A 158 -2.84 10.25 7.40
CA LEU A 158 -1.56 9.83 6.84
C LEU A 158 -0.39 10.56 7.53
N VAL A 159 -0.49 11.87 7.71
CA VAL A 159 0.55 12.67 8.39
C VAL A 159 0.67 12.27 9.87
N ARG A 160 -0.46 12.16 10.58
CA ARG A 160 -0.50 11.78 12.01
C ARG A 160 0.08 10.39 12.26
N LEU A 161 -0.11 9.46 11.33
CA LEU A 161 0.44 8.10 11.41
C LEU A 161 1.85 7.98 10.80
N GLY A 162 2.54 9.11 10.65
CA GLY A 162 3.97 9.14 10.36
C GLY A 162 4.32 8.82 8.91
N CYS A 163 3.44 9.14 7.97
CA CYS A 163 3.79 9.12 6.55
C CYS A 163 4.87 10.15 6.25
N ASN A 164 6.02 9.73 5.72
CA ASN A 164 7.11 10.62 5.35
C ASN A 164 7.36 10.70 3.84
N GLN A 165 6.74 9.83 3.06
CA GLN A 165 6.93 9.78 1.62
C GLN A 165 5.70 9.19 0.93
N VAL A 166 5.36 9.76 -0.24
CA VAL A 166 4.46 9.16 -1.21
C VAL A 166 5.15 9.08 -2.56
N VAL A 167 5.13 7.90 -3.18
CA VAL A 167 5.53 7.71 -4.58
C VAL A 167 4.30 7.30 -5.36
N ARG A 168 3.96 8.08 -6.39
CA ARG A 168 2.74 7.86 -7.18
C ARG A 168 2.95 8.12 -8.66
N GLY A 169 2.10 7.50 -9.46
CA GLY A 169 2.05 7.65 -10.91
C GLY A 169 0.62 7.85 -11.38
N THR A 170 0.46 8.68 -12.40
CA THR A 170 -0.78 8.80 -13.17
C THR A 170 -0.64 7.97 -14.42
N LEU A 171 -1.59 7.07 -14.66
CA LEU A 171 -1.59 6.15 -15.78
C LEU A 171 -2.89 6.28 -16.58
N ARG A 172 -2.81 5.97 -17.88
CA ARG A 172 -3.96 5.66 -18.71
C ARG A 172 -4.04 4.15 -18.90
N SER A 173 -5.23 3.59 -18.69
CA SER A 173 -5.51 2.18 -18.95
C SER A 173 -5.33 1.84 -20.43
N PRO A 174 -5.13 0.55 -20.77
CA PRO A 174 -4.93 0.15 -22.15
C PRO A 174 -6.13 0.41 -23.08
N ASP A 175 -7.35 0.37 -22.53
CA ASP A 175 -8.58 0.73 -23.25
C ASP A 175 -8.68 2.25 -23.56
N GLY A 176 -7.83 3.08 -22.95
CA GLY A 176 -7.83 4.54 -23.09
C GLY A 176 -8.89 5.27 -22.26
N ASP A 177 -9.81 4.51 -21.67
CA ASP A 177 -11.08 4.93 -21.12
C ASP A 177 -11.01 5.28 -19.62
N HIS A 178 -9.94 4.84 -18.95
CA HIS A 178 -9.71 5.11 -17.54
C HIS A 178 -8.42 5.87 -17.30
N LEU A 179 -8.50 6.79 -16.35
CA LEU A 179 -7.36 7.47 -15.75
C LEU A 179 -7.18 6.97 -14.33
N VAL A 180 -5.94 6.69 -13.99
CA VAL A 180 -5.59 6.04 -12.73
C VAL A 180 -4.52 6.85 -12.04
N THR A 181 -4.62 7.02 -10.72
CA THR A 181 -3.46 7.37 -9.89
C THR A 181 -3.22 6.25 -8.90
N ALA A 182 -2.02 5.65 -8.95
CA ALA A 182 -1.63 4.58 -8.04
C ALA A 182 -0.28 4.90 -7.40
N GLY A 183 -0.03 4.36 -6.21
CA GLY A 183 1.21 4.62 -5.52
C GLY A 183 1.33 3.95 -4.16
N LEU A 184 2.44 4.25 -3.50
CA LEU A 184 2.83 3.74 -2.19
C LEU A 184 3.01 4.91 -1.24
N PHE A 185 2.35 4.85 -0.08
CA PHE A 185 2.69 5.66 1.09
C PHE A 185 3.67 4.91 1.95
N ASN A 186 4.73 5.59 2.39
CA ASN A 186 5.74 5.08 3.31
C ASN A 186 5.41 5.57 4.73
N LEU A 187 4.96 4.66 5.60
CA LEU A 187 4.59 4.94 6.99
C LEU A 187 5.73 4.55 7.93
N THR A 188 5.57 4.84 9.21
CA THR A 188 6.63 4.52 10.19
C THR A 188 6.90 3.03 10.31
N ASP A 189 5.84 2.23 10.43
CA ASP A 189 5.89 0.80 10.66
C ASP A 189 4.59 0.12 10.17
N VAL A 190 4.59 -1.22 10.20
CA VAL A 190 3.44 -2.05 9.83
C VAL A 190 2.21 -1.74 10.68
N ALA A 191 2.37 -1.43 11.96
CA ALA A 191 1.26 -1.08 12.84
C ALA A 191 0.58 0.23 12.39
N SER A 192 1.37 1.22 11.98
CA SER A 192 0.88 2.50 11.46
C SER A 192 0.18 2.31 10.11
N ALA A 193 0.75 1.51 9.21
CA ALA A 193 0.13 1.16 7.94
C ALA A 193 -1.22 0.43 8.12
N GLN A 194 -1.29 -0.52 9.06
CA GLN A 194 -2.54 -1.21 9.42
C GLN A 194 -3.58 -0.25 9.99
N ARG A 195 -3.20 0.67 10.88
CA ARG A 195 -4.12 1.70 11.40
C ARG A 195 -4.65 2.60 10.29
N VAL A 196 -3.80 2.99 9.32
CA VAL A 196 -4.23 3.72 8.13
C VAL A 196 -5.30 2.92 7.38
N ARG A 197 -5.02 1.65 7.04
CA ARG A 197 -5.94 0.76 6.32
C ARG A 197 -7.30 0.67 6.98
N ASP A 198 -7.32 0.44 8.29
CA ASP A 198 -8.54 0.21 9.07
C ASP A 198 -9.38 1.48 9.19
N ARG A 199 -8.74 2.66 9.15
CA ARG A 199 -9.42 3.94 9.32
C ARG A 199 -9.87 4.60 8.02
N ILE A 200 -9.26 4.27 6.87
CA ILE A 200 -9.65 4.85 5.58
C ILE A 200 -11.12 4.56 5.25
N ARG A 201 -11.62 3.33 5.44
CA ARG A 201 -12.99 2.97 5.05
C ARG A 201 -14.05 3.83 5.76
N PRO A 202 -14.08 3.92 7.10
CA PRO A 202 -15.00 4.82 7.81
C PRO A 202 -14.91 6.28 7.34
N LEU A 203 -13.70 6.81 7.15
CA LEU A 203 -13.52 8.21 6.70
C LEU A 203 -14.08 8.46 5.29
N LEU A 204 -13.98 7.47 4.40
CA LEU A 204 -14.59 7.55 3.07
C LEU A 204 -16.11 7.50 3.15
N ASP A 205 -16.66 6.60 3.97
CA ASP A 205 -18.10 6.44 4.15
C ASP A 205 -18.73 7.71 4.75
N ASP A 206 -18.05 8.32 5.72
CA ASP A 206 -18.44 9.59 6.36
C ASP A 206 -18.08 10.84 5.53
N ARG A 207 -17.48 10.66 4.35
CA ARG A 207 -17.06 11.73 3.41
C ARG A 207 -16.10 12.75 4.04
N GLN A 208 -15.28 12.31 4.99
CA GLN A 208 -14.31 13.16 5.69
C GLN A 208 -12.99 13.33 4.94
N GLY A 209 -12.94 12.93 3.67
CA GLY A 209 -11.75 13.06 2.82
C GLY A 209 -11.83 12.14 1.63
N ARG A 210 -10.79 12.18 0.80
CA ARG A 210 -10.59 11.23 -0.30
C ARG A 210 -9.11 11.13 -0.67
N PHE A 211 -8.72 10.03 -1.31
CA PHE A 211 -7.50 10.02 -2.11
C PHE A 211 -7.61 11.03 -3.26
N ARG A 212 -6.49 11.68 -3.59
CA ARG A 212 -6.43 12.72 -4.62
C ARG A 212 -5.54 12.25 -5.77
N GLY A 213 -6.14 12.16 -6.96
CA GLY A 213 -5.39 11.88 -8.18
C GLY A 213 -4.47 13.03 -8.57
N MET A 214 -3.49 12.72 -9.42
CA MET A 214 -2.48 13.68 -9.88
C MET A 214 -2.70 13.99 -11.36
N LYS A 215 -3.00 15.25 -11.69
CA LYS A 215 -3.09 15.70 -13.09
C LYS A 215 -1.75 15.51 -13.82
N ALA A 216 -1.81 14.99 -15.04
CA ALA A 216 -0.68 14.59 -15.88
C ALA A 216 -0.80 15.14 -17.31
N GLY A 217 -0.94 16.47 -17.43
CA GLY A 217 -1.12 17.16 -18.71
C GLY A 217 -2.59 17.41 -19.03
N ASP A 218 -2.85 17.78 -20.27
CA ASP A 218 -4.20 18.00 -20.79
C ASP A 218 -4.95 16.66 -20.89
N ASP A 219 -6.28 16.68 -20.86
CA ASP A 219 -7.17 15.51 -20.88
C ASP A 219 -6.97 14.54 -19.70
N THR A 220 -6.49 15.05 -18.57
CA THR A 220 -6.30 14.28 -17.34
C THR A 220 -6.93 14.92 -16.10
N GLU A 221 -7.69 16.00 -16.27
CA GLU A 221 -8.37 16.73 -15.20
C GLU A 221 -9.34 15.85 -14.41
N ALA A 222 -9.95 14.86 -15.08
CA ALA A 222 -10.89 13.93 -14.47
C ALA A 222 -10.24 13.18 -13.29
N VAL A 223 -8.96 12.80 -13.37
CA VAL A 223 -8.28 12.04 -12.31
C VAL A 223 -8.22 12.79 -10.97
N GLU A 224 -8.25 14.12 -11.01
CA GLU A 224 -8.18 14.98 -9.82
C GLU A 224 -9.57 15.33 -9.26
N LYS A 225 -10.58 15.41 -10.15
CA LYS A 225 -11.88 16.03 -9.85
C LYS A 225 -13.06 15.04 -9.83
N ALA A 226 -13.03 14.03 -10.68
CA ALA A 226 -14.16 13.12 -10.87
C ALA A 226 -14.36 12.19 -9.68
N ALA A 227 -15.55 11.58 -9.61
CA ALA A 227 -15.81 10.52 -8.65
C ALA A 227 -14.96 9.30 -8.98
N ALA A 228 -14.11 8.88 -8.04
CA ALA A 228 -13.19 7.77 -8.24
C ALA A 228 -13.64 6.50 -7.50
N ARG A 229 -13.35 5.35 -8.09
CA ARG A 229 -13.28 4.08 -7.36
C ARG A 229 -11.91 4.00 -6.73
N VAL A 230 -11.84 3.59 -5.47
CA VAL A 230 -10.58 3.53 -4.72
C VAL A 230 -10.38 2.16 -4.08
N GLY A 231 -9.14 1.69 -4.09
CA GLY A 231 -8.68 0.50 -3.40
C GLY A 231 -7.35 0.78 -2.70
N TRP A 232 -7.10 0.07 -1.60
CA TRP A 232 -5.85 0.15 -0.87
C TRP A 232 -5.52 -1.18 -0.18
N GLN A 233 -4.24 -1.46 0.01
CA GLN A 233 -3.77 -2.59 0.79
C GLN A 233 -2.48 -2.28 1.54
N VAL A 234 -2.19 -3.06 2.58
CA VAL A 234 -1.00 -2.93 3.41
C VAL A 234 -0.02 -4.01 3.06
N ARG A 235 1.25 -3.64 2.98
CA ARG A 235 2.37 -4.56 3.07
C ARG A 235 3.51 -3.92 3.85
N GLY A 236 3.92 -4.55 4.94
CA GLY A 236 4.89 -3.97 5.86
C GLY A 236 4.45 -2.56 6.28
N HIS A 237 5.39 -1.62 6.30
CA HIS A 237 5.13 -0.21 6.58
C HIS A 237 4.58 0.58 5.37
N TYR A 238 4.26 -0.08 4.25
CA TYR A 238 3.68 0.57 3.09
C TYR A 238 2.16 0.41 3.01
N VAL A 239 1.49 1.47 2.53
CA VAL A 239 0.11 1.41 2.06
C VAL A 239 0.10 1.66 0.56
N ALA A 240 -0.21 0.61 -0.21
CA ALA A 240 -0.48 0.72 -1.64
C ALA A 240 -1.90 1.24 -1.84
N TYR A 241 -2.09 2.16 -2.77
CA TYR A 241 -3.40 2.67 -3.14
C TYR A 241 -3.54 2.81 -4.65
N CYS A 242 -4.78 2.74 -5.12
CA CYS A 242 -5.16 3.03 -6.49
C CYS A 242 -6.50 3.75 -6.48
N LEU A 243 -6.59 4.84 -7.23
CA LEU A 243 -7.85 5.50 -7.57
C LEU A 243 -8.05 5.48 -9.08
N VAL A 244 -9.24 5.07 -9.50
CA VAL A 244 -9.64 4.91 -10.90
C VAL A 244 -10.78 5.87 -11.19
N THR A 245 -10.67 6.60 -12.28
CA THR A 245 -11.68 7.53 -12.81
C THR A 245 -11.89 7.22 -14.29
N ARG A 246 -13.08 7.50 -14.81
CA ARG A 246 -13.25 7.53 -16.26
C ARG A 246 -12.56 8.76 -16.86
N ALA A 247 -12.03 8.60 -18.06
CA ALA A 247 -11.35 9.68 -18.77
C ALA A 247 -12.30 10.83 -19.14
N ASP A 248 -13.57 10.52 -19.42
CA ASP A 248 -14.66 11.48 -19.65
C ASP A 248 -15.17 12.16 -18.37
N GLY A 249 -14.73 11.70 -17.18
CA GLY A 249 -15.17 12.22 -15.89
C GLY A 249 -16.52 11.70 -15.40
N GLU A 250 -17.17 10.81 -16.15
CA GLU A 250 -18.39 10.15 -15.72
C GLU A 250 -18.15 9.23 -14.50
N ARG A 251 -19.24 8.95 -13.78
CA ARG A 251 -19.19 8.07 -12.62
C ARG A 251 -18.96 6.62 -13.08
N ILE A 252 -17.98 5.97 -12.49
CA ILE A 252 -17.80 4.53 -12.63
C ILE A 252 -18.87 3.78 -11.80
N PRO A 253 -19.64 2.85 -12.40
CA PRO A 253 -20.58 1.99 -11.67
C PRO A 253 -19.90 1.14 -10.58
N THR A 254 -20.66 0.72 -9.57
CA THR A 254 -20.10 -0.05 -8.46
C THR A 254 -19.61 -1.44 -8.89
N ASP A 255 -20.29 -2.03 -9.86
CA ASP A 255 -20.08 -3.36 -10.44
C ASP A 255 -19.18 -3.36 -11.69
N ASP A 256 -18.57 -2.22 -12.02
CA ASP A 256 -17.63 -2.09 -13.13
C ASP A 256 -16.45 -3.06 -12.95
N THR A 257 -16.37 -4.04 -13.86
CA THR A 257 -15.36 -5.09 -13.81
C THR A 257 -13.98 -4.58 -14.19
N THR A 258 -13.91 -3.64 -15.14
CA THR A 258 -12.67 -3.04 -15.62
C THR A 258 -11.98 -2.26 -14.51
N ALA A 259 -12.72 -1.42 -13.78
CA ALA A 259 -12.17 -0.68 -12.64
C ALA A 259 -11.67 -1.62 -11.54
N ARG A 260 -12.37 -2.74 -11.30
CA ARG A 260 -11.94 -3.78 -10.35
C ARG A 260 -10.64 -4.48 -10.80
N GLU A 261 -10.53 -4.78 -12.08
CA GLU A 261 -9.32 -5.39 -12.67
C GLU A 261 -8.14 -4.42 -12.61
N ILE A 262 -8.33 -3.15 -12.96
CA ILE A 262 -7.29 -2.11 -12.86
C ILE A 262 -6.77 -2.00 -11.43
N MET A 263 -7.67 -2.00 -10.43
CA MET A 263 -7.26 -1.96 -9.03
C MET A 263 -6.47 -3.22 -8.64
N TYR A 264 -6.88 -4.41 -9.08
CA TYR A 264 -6.15 -5.64 -8.83
C TYR A 264 -4.75 -5.63 -9.49
N ASP A 265 -4.68 -5.30 -10.77
CA ASP A 265 -3.43 -5.21 -11.53
C ASP A 265 -2.44 -4.27 -10.83
N LEU A 266 -2.87 -3.06 -10.48
CA LEU A 266 -1.96 -2.07 -9.91
C LEU A 266 -1.64 -2.33 -8.44
N ILE A 267 -2.63 -2.67 -7.62
CA ILE A 267 -2.41 -2.83 -6.18
C ILE A 267 -1.69 -4.15 -5.90
N GLU A 268 -2.18 -5.26 -6.46
CA GLU A 268 -1.70 -6.60 -6.12
C GLU A 268 -0.54 -7.04 -7.00
N LEU A 269 -0.68 -6.97 -8.33
CA LEU A 269 0.35 -7.51 -9.21
C LEU A 269 1.55 -6.56 -9.32
N HIS A 270 1.30 -5.26 -9.45
CA HIS A 270 2.37 -4.29 -9.65
C HIS A 270 2.98 -3.79 -8.34
N LEU A 271 2.23 -3.03 -7.53
CA LEU A 271 2.77 -2.38 -6.34
C LEU A 271 3.17 -3.39 -5.27
N ASN A 272 2.34 -4.41 -5.02
CA ASN A 272 2.67 -5.43 -4.03
C ASN A 272 3.70 -6.42 -4.59
N ARG A 273 3.35 -7.22 -5.60
CA ARG A 273 4.26 -8.29 -6.06
C ARG A 273 5.48 -7.78 -6.80
N SER A 274 5.31 -6.99 -7.86
CA SER A 274 6.46 -6.57 -8.69
C SER A 274 7.43 -5.64 -7.96
N VAL A 275 6.91 -4.64 -7.24
CA VAL A 275 7.73 -3.62 -6.56
C VAL A 275 8.17 -4.10 -5.18
N LEU A 276 7.23 -4.37 -4.27
CA LEU A 276 7.58 -4.65 -2.88
C LEU A 276 8.19 -6.05 -2.68
N ASP A 277 7.90 -7.08 -3.49
CA ASP A 277 8.62 -8.39 -3.35
C ASP A 277 10.07 -8.24 -3.76
N ARG A 278 10.31 -7.52 -4.87
CA ARG A 278 11.67 -7.25 -5.32
C ARG A 278 12.46 -6.49 -4.27
N ARG A 279 11.83 -5.48 -3.66
CA ARG A 279 12.42 -4.70 -2.59
C ARG A 279 12.74 -5.55 -1.36
N ALA A 280 11.78 -6.37 -0.91
CA ALA A 280 11.99 -7.30 0.20
C ALA A 280 13.10 -8.32 -0.09
N ALA A 281 13.31 -8.68 -1.36
CA ALA A 281 14.40 -9.54 -1.81
C ALA A 281 15.75 -8.81 -2.00
N GLY A 282 15.85 -7.52 -1.65
CA GLY A 282 17.07 -6.72 -1.74
C GLY A 282 17.29 -6.01 -3.08
N GLY A 283 16.37 -6.16 -4.04
CA GLY A 283 16.44 -5.50 -5.33
C GLY A 283 15.86 -4.08 -5.30
N THR A 284 16.70 -3.08 -5.55
CA THR A 284 16.25 -1.71 -5.87
C THR A 284 16.39 -1.47 -7.37
N ALA A 285 15.42 -0.79 -8.01
CA ALA A 285 15.48 -0.49 -9.45
C ALA A 285 16.52 0.60 -9.75
N GLY A 286 17.77 0.20 -9.68
CA GLY A 286 18.95 1.05 -9.81
C GLY A 286 20.24 0.25 -9.82
N GLN A 287 20.24 -0.98 -9.33
CA GLN A 287 21.34 -1.93 -9.55
C GLN A 287 21.25 -2.45 -11.00
N PRO A 288 22.30 -2.26 -11.82
CA PRO A 288 22.48 -3.08 -13.00
C PRO A 288 22.48 -4.54 -12.52
N THR A 289 21.62 -5.38 -13.09
CA THR A 289 21.90 -6.80 -13.08
C THR A 289 23.15 -6.97 -13.94
N ASP A 290 24.30 -7.16 -13.30
CA ASP A 290 25.49 -7.69 -13.97
C ASP A 290 25.14 -9.08 -14.48
N GLY A 291 24.59 -9.11 -15.70
CA GLY A 291 24.58 -10.33 -16.51
C GLY A 291 26.03 -10.65 -16.88
N PRO A 292 26.40 -11.94 -17.06
CA PRO A 292 27.75 -12.29 -17.44
C PRO A 292 28.11 -11.63 -18.78
N THR A 293 28.96 -10.62 -18.76
CA THR A 293 29.68 -10.17 -19.95
C THR A 293 30.68 -11.26 -20.30
N GLU A 294 30.32 -12.12 -21.24
CA GLU A 294 31.29 -12.87 -22.04
C GLU A 294 32.08 -11.87 -22.90
N ASP A 295 33.08 -11.26 -22.29
CA ASP A 295 34.14 -10.53 -22.99
C ASP A 295 35.49 -11.05 -22.48
N SER A 296 35.84 -12.26 -22.92
CA SER A 296 37.23 -12.74 -22.92
C SER A 296 37.77 -12.64 -24.34
N ALA A 297 38.04 -11.42 -24.76
CA ALA A 297 38.94 -11.13 -25.87
C ALA A 297 40.20 -10.46 -25.30
N GLY A 298 41.34 -11.16 -25.39
CA GLY A 298 42.67 -10.56 -25.29
C GLY A 298 43.73 -11.53 -24.77
N GLN A 299 44.48 -12.19 -25.67
CA GLN A 299 45.85 -11.80 -26.07
C GLN A 299 46.91 -12.47 -25.15
N ARG A 300 48.04 -13.03 -25.56
CA ARG A 300 48.94 -12.81 -26.71
C ARG A 300 49.99 -13.96 -26.71
N GLY A 301 50.61 -14.26 -27.84
CA GLY A 301 51.87 -15.03 -27.85
C GLY A 301 52.40 -15.27 -29.25
N SER A 302 53.22 -14.35 -29.75
CA SER A 302 54.21 -14.60 -30.81
C SER A 302 55.29 -15.54 -30.27
N ASP A 303 55.72 -16.53 -31.06
CA ASP A 303 57.13 -16.76 -31.43
C ASP A 303 57.26 -18.06 -32.27
N ASP A 304 58.11 -17.96 -33.32
CA ASP A 304 58.57 -18.92 -34.35
C ASP A 304 57.59 -19.46 -35.42
#